data_AF-A0A974U731-F1
#
_entry.id   AF-A0A974U731-F1
#
_cell.length_a   1.000
_cell.length_b   1.000
_cell.length_c   1.000
_cell.angle_alpha   90.00
_cell.angle_beta   90.00
_cell.angle_gamma   90.00
#
_symmetry.space_group_name_H-M   'P 1'
#
loop_
_entity.id
_entity.type
_entity.pdbx_description
1 polymer ?
#
loop_
_entity_poly.entity_id
_entity_poly.type
_entity_poly.pdbx_seq_one_letter_code
_entity_poly.pdbx_strand_id
1 'polypeptide(L)'
;MKKIFLILSFIVFQCTQIFAQYNGGNGDGHDSETNLNTTLTNISLAVLYEGSNGDGYGSKILLSTTLENIVLTALYEGSNGDGFDNAILVSTTLENVSLSVLYEGSNGDGFDQETLLNTTLENISLTVLYEGSNGDGFDKETLLNTTLENISLTALYEGSNGDGFDKETLLNTTLNNLSLVVLYNGGNGDGFNVAQELVYLDPNQIVDLRLNIKLFLQGPLINPPNASLMNDDLRVNGFIPLMSPYPDMRLINNSSVLNNGGALGTGLSNDDIVDWVWIEIRSDMDNTFIVDDKSALLQRDGDVVDIDGLSNIYLEGYTDPYYIVVRHRNHLSVMTQNPIALSVSPTFIDFTNSATATFGNNAQISLLSGANALWAGNVNGDSLIQYSGTTPDAPSILSEVLNDPGNVLNFPTFLATGYNVHDVDMNGNIQYTGTTPDTPFILQNVLAHPENVFNFSTHQIKEQLPEN
;
A
#
# COMPACT_ATOMS: atom_id res chain seq x y z
N MET A 1 69.40 33.89 -47.62
CA MET A 1 68.40 34.49 -46.71
C MET A 1 67.06 34.56 -47.42
N LYS A 2 66.05 33.80 -46.98
CA LYS A 2 64.64 34.19 -47.06
C LYS A 2 63.87 33.34 -46.04
N LYS A 3 63.24 34.05 -45.12
CA LYS A 3 62.68 33.56 -43.85
C LYS A 3 61.28 32.98 -44.09
N ILE A 4 60.97 31.95 -43.30
CA ILE A 4 59.65 31.40 -43.04
C ILE A 4 58.76 32.52 -42.48
N PHE A 5 57.53 32.64 -42.96
CA PHE A 5 56.46 33.38 -42.28
C PHE A 5 55.29 32.42 -42.01
N LEU A 6 55.04 32.23 -40.72
CA LEU A 6 53.92 31.55 -40.11
C LEU A 6 52.70 32.50 -40.19
N ILE A 7 51.58 32.06 -40.78
CA ILE A 7 50.30 32.76 -40.66
C ILE A 7 49.52 32.05 -39.55
N LEU A 8 49.38 32.76 -38.42
CA LEU A 8 48.59 32.36 -37.27
C LEU A 8 47.13 32.78 -37.53
N SER A 9 46.23 31.81 -37.71
CA SER A 9 44.78 32.08 -37.77
C SER A 9 44.21 32.00 -36.36
N PHE A 10 43.77 33.13 -35.82
CA PHE A 10 42.96 33.18 -34.61
C PHE A 10 41.50 32.93 -35.00
N ILE A 11 40.96 31.75 -34.67
CA ILE A 11 39.51 31.53 -34.67
C ILE A 11 38.99 32.07 -33.34
N VAL A 12 38.31 33.22 -33.39
CA VAL A 12 37.54 33.74 -32.26
C VAL A 12 36.26 32.91 -32.18
N PHE A 13 36.21 31.95 -31.25
CA PHE A 13 34.95 31.38 -30.78
C PHE A 13 34.27 32.44 -29.90
N GLN A 14 33.38 33.24 -30.47
CA GLN A 14 32.31 33.85 -29.67
C GLN A 14 31.25 32.78 -29.45
N CYS A 15 31.29 32.14 -28.27
CA CYS A 15 30.15 31.39 -27.75
C CYS A 15 29.17 32.42 -27.18
N THR A 16 28.18 32.83 -27.97
CA THR A 16 27.00 33.49 -27.42
C THR A 16 26.11 32.38 -26.85
N GLN A 17 25.95 32.33 -25.53
CA GLN A 17 24.88 31.52 -24.94
C GLN A 17 23.54 32.09 -25.45
N ILE A 18 22.75 31.24 -26.10
CA ILE A 18 21.38 31.58 -26.50
C ILE A 18 20.53 31.43 -25.23
N PHE A 19 19.87 32.50 -24.79
CA PHE A 19 19.02 32.49 -23.59
C PHE A 19 17.68 31.82 -23.86
N ALA A 20 17.02 32.18 -24.98
CA ALA A 20 15.86 31.47 -25.50
C ALA A 20 15.89 31.32 -27.02
N GLN A 21 15.21 30.30 -27.56
CA GLN A 21 15.09 30.12 -29.00
C GLN A 21 14.14 31.18 -29.61
N TYR A 22 13.16 31.64 -28.83
CA TYR A 22 12.19 32.65 -29.21
C TYR A 22 11.88 33.57 -28.02
N ASN A 23 11.93 34.89 -28.24
CA ASN A 23 11.57 35.93 -27.26
C ASN A 23 10.38 36.74 -27.81
N GLY A 24 9.37 37.00 -26.99
CA GLY A 24 8.29 37.92 -27.34
C GLY A 24 8.71 39.40 -27.25
N GLY A 25 8.05 40.28 -28.01
CA GLY A 25 8.32 41.72 -28.02
C GLY A 25 7.55 42.49 -26.92
N ASN A 26 7.98 43.71 -26.58
CA ASN A 26 7.26 44.59 -25.65
C ASN A 26 6.03 45.23 -26.36
N GLY A 27 4.88 44.55 -26.36
CA GLY A 27 3.59 45.03 -26.88
C GLY A 27 2.60 43.88 -27.14
N ASP A 28 1.45 44.16 -27.77
CA ASP A 28 0.52 43.14 -28.28
C ASP A 28 1.31 42.20 -29.19
N GLY A 29 1.68 41.04 -28.67
CA GLY A 29 2.58 40.09 -29.30
C GLY A 29 1.98 39.41 -30.52
N HIS A 30 2.54 38.25 -30.89
CA HIS A 30 1.97 37.41 -31.94
C HIS A 30 0.75 36.64 -31.39
N ASP A 31 -0.46 36.86 -31.92
CA ASP A 31 -1.71 36.27 -31.40
C ASP A 31 -1.77 34.73 -31.41
N SER A 32 -1.07 34.04 -32.34
CA SER A 32 -1.02 32.56 -32.38
C SER A 32 0.20 32.03 -33.14
N GLU A 33 0.85 31.00 -32.59
CA GLU A 33 1.98 30.30 -33.24
C GLU A 33 1.76 28.77 -33.19
N THR A 34 1.94 28.10 -34.34
CA THR A 34 1.91 26.63 -34.42
C THR A 34 3.18 26.13 -35.08
N ASN A 35 3.95 25.32 -34.36
CA ASN A 35 5.17 24.71 -34.87
C ASN A 35 4.93 23.22 -35.14
N LEU A 36 5.29 22.78 -36.35
CA LEU A 36 5.03 21.45 -36.86
C LEU A 36 6.37 20.75 -37.17
N ASN A 37 6.51 19.50 -36.71
CA ASN A 37 7.63 18.62 -37.05
C ASN A 37 9.01 19.18 -36.68
N THR A 38 9.15 19.65 -35.44
CA THR A 38 10.40 20.21 -34.93
C THR A 38 11.31 19.10 -34.41
N THR A 39 12.58 19.08 -34.81
CA THR A 39 13.59 18.19 -34.21
C THR A 39 14.80 19.00 -33.78
N LEU A 40 15.13 18.94 -32.49
CA LEU A 40 16.30 19.60 -31.90
C LEU A 40 17.15 18.56 -31.18
N THR A 41 18.46 18.57 -31.44
CA THR A 41 19.39 17.62 -30.82
C THR A 41 20.67 18.31 -30.35
N ASN A 42 21.18 17.93 -29.18
CA ASN A 42 22.46 18.40 -28.63
C ASN A 42 22.58 19.93 -28.45
N ILE A 43 21.54 20.56 -27.91
CA ILE A 43 21.49 22.02 -27.68
C ILE A 43 21.48 22.30 -26.17
N SER A 44 22.06 23.43 -25.75
CA SER A 44 21.95 23.96 -24.39
C SER A 44 21.39 25.37 -24.47
N LEU A 45 20.25 25.58 -23.81
CA LEU A 45 19.49 26.83 -23.72
C LEU A 45 19.07 27.02 -22.25
N ALA A 46 18.80 28.25 -21.81
CA ALA A 46 18.20 28.46 -20.49
C ALA A 46 16.70 28.17 -20.55
N VAL A 47 16.03 28.68 -21.56
CA VAL A 47 14.58 28.51 -21.78
C VAL A 47 14.37 28.16 -23.24
N LEU A 48 13.46 27.25 -23.58
CA LEU A 48 13.15 27.04 -25.00
C LEU A 48 12.23 28.15 -25.53
N TYR A 49 11.22 28.53 -24.73
CA TYR A 49 10.25 29.59 -25.03
C TYR A 49 10.01 30.50 -23.82
N GLU A 50 10.31 31.80 -23.98
CA GLU A 50 10.12 32.84 -22.96
C GLU A 50 8.94 33.75 -23.33
N GLY A 51 8.05 34.05 -22.38
CA GLY A 51 6.92 34.97 -22.54
C GLY A 51 7.33 36.45 -22.73
N SER A 52 6.36 37.36 -22.85
CA SER A 52 6.60 38.82 -22.98
C SER A 52 5.84 39.65 -21.94
N ASN A 53 6.31 40.87 -21.65
CA ASN A 53 5.61 41.78 -20.73
C ASN A 53 4.35 42.38 -21.41
N GLY A 54 3.18 41.75 -21.25
CA GLY A 54 1.86 42.16 -21.80
C GLY A 54 0.96 40.94 -22.10
N ASP A 55 -0.16 41.12 -22.81
CA ASP A 55 -1.12 40.09 -23.29
C ASP A 55 -0.51 39.13 -24.36
N GLY A 56 0.80 38.96 -24.33
CA GLY A 56 1.62 38.82 -25.52
C GLY A 56 1.92 37.41 -25.98
N TYR A 57 1.00 36.45 -25.81
CA TYR A 57 0.83 35.22 -26.63
C TYR A 57 -0.50 34.52 -26.31
N GLY A 58 -1.54 34.71 -27.13
CA GLY A 58 -2.89 34.15 -26.88
C GLY A 58 -3.05 32.63 -27.13
N SER A 59 -2.18 31.97 -27.93
CA SER A 59 -2.20 30.51 -28.08
C SER A 59 -0.95 29.95 -28.77
N LYS A 60 -0.32 28.93 -28.18
CA LYS A 60 0.83 28.21 -28.76
C LYS A 60 0.63 26.70 -28.83
N ILE A 61 0.85 26.13 -30.02
CA ILE A 61 0.69 24.69 -30.26
C ILE A 61 2.00 24.12 -30.82
N LEU A 62 2.57 23.13 -30.14
CA LEU A 62 3.67 22.32 -30.64
C LEU A 62 3.13 20.96 -31.06
N LEU A 63 3.28 20.61 -32.34
CA LEU A 63 2.81 19.33 -32.86
C LEU A 63 3.97 18.54 -33.48
N SER A 64 4.08 17.27 -33.07
CA SER A 64 5.08 16.32 -33.61
C SER A 64 6.52 16.77 -33.37
N THR A 65 6.87 17.12 -32.13
CA THR A 65 8.23 17.60 -31.79
C THR A 65 9.09 16.48 -31.19
N THR A 66 10.38 16.47 -31.51
CA THR A 66 11.37 15.59 -30.87
C THR A 66 12.54 16.41 -30.34
N LEU A 67 12.77 16.38 -29.03
CA LEU A 67 13.94 16.98 -28.38
C LEU A 67 14.81 15.88 -27.80
N GLU A 68 16.09 15.85 -28.16
CA GLU A 68 17.01 14.79 -27.72
C GLU A 68 18.32 15.38 -27.19
N ASN A 69 18.77 14.94 -26.00
CA ASN A 69 20.03 15.35 -25.39
C ASN A 69 20.15 16.88 -25.21
N ILE A 70 19.13 17.49 -24.58
CA ILE A 70 19.05 18.94 -24.36
C ILE A 70 19.21 19.25 -22.86
N VAL A 71 19.81 20.41 -22.53
CA VAL A 71 19.79 20.97 -21.17
C VAL A 71 19.02 22.28 -21.19
N LEU A 72 17.96 22.37 -20.36
CA LEU A 72 17.06 23.51 -20.20
C LEU A 72 16.82 23.78 -18.70
N THR A 73 16.47 25.01 -18.35
CA THR A 73 15.87 25.36 -17.05
C THR A 73 14.35 25.19 -17.16
N ALA A 74 13.73 25.81 -18.16
CA ALA A 74 12.31 25.66 -18.46
C ALA A 74 12.07 25.35 -19.94
N LEU A 75 11.05 24.53 -20.26
CA LEU A 75 10.58 24.40 -21.64
C LEU A 75 9.73 25.62 -22.01
N TYR A 76 8.83 26.04 -21.11
CA TYR A 76 8.07 27.27 -21.16
C TYR A 76 8.23 28.05 -19.86
N GLU A 77 8.59 29.34 -19.98
CA GLU A 77 8.66 30.28 -18.84
C GLU A 77 7.68 31.45 -19.07
N GLY A 78 6.88 31.77 -18.06
CA GLY A 78 5.97 32.93 -18.04
C GLY A 78 6.66 34.30 -17.96
N SER A 79 5.88 35.38 -17.86
CA SER A 79 6.38 36.76 -17.75
C SER A 79 5.66 37.56 -16.64
N ASN A 80 5.90 38.88 -16.53
CA ASN A 80 5.29 39.72 -15.47
C ASN A 80 3.85 40.23 -15.77
N GLY A 81 3.14 39.70 -16.78
CA GLY A 81 1.77 40.10 -17.17
C GLY A 81 0.77 38.94 -17.22
N ASP A 82 -0.33 39.06 -17.97
CA ASP A 82 -1.43 38.06 -18.14
C ASP A 82 -0.97 36.74 -18.82
N GLY A 83 0.33 36.48 -18.89
CA GLY A 83 0.87 35.17 -19.28
C GLY A 83 0.49 34.72 -20.70
N PHE A 84 0.51 33.40 -20.88
CA PHE A 84 0.02 32.73 -22.09
C PHE A 84 -1.42 32.23 -21.82
N ASP A 85 -2.39 32.54 -22.70
CA ASP A 85 -3.76 32.05 -22.49
C ASP A 85 -3.90 30.54 -22.79
N ASN A 86 -3.12 29.98 -23.72
CA ASN A 86 -3.21 28.56 -24.09
C ASN A 86 -1.86 27.99 -24.56
N ALA A 87 -1.37 26.92 -23.92
CA ALA A 87 -0.28 26.12 -24.49
C ALA A 87 -0.66 24.63 -24.65
N ILE A 88 -0.28 24.08 -25.80
CA ILE A 88 -0.63 22.70 -26.18
C ILE A 88 0.59 21.99 -26.75
N LEU A 89 0.98 20.90 -26.09
CA LEU A 89 1.99 19.95 -26.58
C LEU A 89 1.29 18.70 -27.12
N VAL A 90 1.44 18.40 -28.40
CA VAL A 90 0.79 17.25 -29.04
C VAL A 90 1.80 16.37 -29.76
N SER A 91 1.74 15.05 -29.53
CA SER A 91 2.58 14.06 -30.21
C SER A 91 4.08 14.35 -30.07
N THR A 92 4.53 14.76 -28.88
CA THR A 92 5.91 15.19 -28.64
C THR A 92 6.72 14.12 -27.92
N THR A 93 8.00 13.98 -28.25
CA THR A 93 8.94 13.09 -27.56
C THR A 93 10.12 13.90 -27.02
N LEU A 94 10.34 13.87 -25.71
CA LEU A 94 11.53 14.43 -25.07
C LEU A 94 12.36 13.27 -24.51
N GLU A 95 13.61 13.15 -24.93
CA GLU A 95 14.50 12.04 -24.54
C GLU A 95 15.85 12.58 -24.05
N ASN A 96 16.30 12.09 -22.88
CA ASN A 96 17.58 12.48 -22.27
C ASN A 96 17.72 14.00 -22.07
N VAL A 97 16.64 14.64 -21.61
CA VAL A 97 16.60 16.09 -21.37
C VAL A 97 16.80 16.38 -19.88
N SER A 98 17.63 17.36 -19.54
CA SER A 98 17.69 17.89 -18.17
C SER A 98 16.85 19.17 -18.12
N LEU A 99 15.79 19.20 -17.30
CA LEU A 99 14.91 20.35 -17.09
C LEU A 99 14.72 20.58 -15.58
N SER A 100 14.62 21.82 -15.10
CA SER A 100 14.08 22.02 -13.75
C SER A 100 12.56 21.98 -13.75
N VAL A 101 11.94 22.61 -14.75
CA VAL A 101 10.49 22.74 -14.87
C VAL A 101 10.07 22.52 -16.32
N LEU A 102 8.96 21.84 -16.59
CA LEU A 102 8.42 21.78 -17.96
C LEU A 102 7.64 23.08 -18.26
N TYR A 103 6.82 23.51 -17.31
CA TYR A 103 6.06 24.76 -17.37
C TYR A 103 6.21 25.57 -16.09
N GLU A 104 6.78 26.77 -16.19
CA GLU A 104 7.00 27.69 -15.06
C GLU A 104 5.99 28.85 -15.09
N GLY A 105 5.33 29.07 -13.95
CA GLY A 105 4.34 30.13 -13.66
C GLY A 105 4.76 31.57 -13.97
N SER A 106 3.77 32.48 -14.02
CA SER A 106 3.94 33.94 -14.12
C SER A 106 3.77 34.65 -12.77
N ASN A 107 4.03 35.96 -12.70
CA ASN A 107 3.75 36.78 -11.51
C ASN A 107 2.30 37.35 -11.47
N GLY A 108 1.46 37.08 -12.49
CA GLY A 108 0.09 37.61 -12.67
C GLY A 108 -1.02 36.55 -12.49
N ASP A 109 -2.16 36.73 -13.16
CA ASP A 109 -3.39 35.90 -13.09
C ASP A 109 -3.23 34.46 -13.67
N GLY A 110 -2.00 33.96 -13.75
CA GLY A 110 -1.73 32.57 -14.13
C GLY A 110 -1.88 32.29 -15.63
N PHE A 111 -2.08 31.01 -15.95
CA PHE A 111 -2.32 30.47 -17.29
C PHE A 111 -3.77 29.96 -17.38
N ASP A 112 -4.49 30.23 -18.47
CA ASP A 112 -5.91 29.82 -18.60
C ASP A 112 -6.11 28.34 -18.99
N GLN A 113 -5.32 27.78 -19.92
CA GLN A 113 -5.47 26.38 -20.32
C GLN A 113 -4.18 25.69 -20.84
N GLU A 114 -3.86 24.52 -20.27
CA GLU A 114 -2.73 23.68 -20.68
C GLU A 114 -3.17 22.30 -21.16
N THR A 115 -2.52 21.76 -22.21
CA THR A 115 -2.85 20.41 -22.71
C THR A 115 -1.63 19.65 -23.24
N LEU A 116 -1.30 18.53 -22.60
CA LEU A 116 -0.34 17.54 -23.09
C LEU A 116 -1.11 16.35 -23.66
N LEU A 117 -0.92 16.09 -24.95
CA LEU A 117 -1.62 15.05 -25.68
C LEU A 117 -0.63 14.13 -26.40
N ASN A 118 -0.74 12.81 -26.21
CA ASN A 118 0.10 11.82 -26.89
C ASN A 118 1.62 12.10 -26.74
N THR A 119 2.06 12.57 -25.57
CA THR A 119 3.46 12.99 -25.34
C THR A 119 4.25 11.90 -24.61
N THR A 120 5.51 11.69 -24.98
CA THR A 120 6.44 10.77 -24.30
C THR A 120 7.61 11.55 -23.72
N LEU A 121 7.82 11.45 -22.41
CA LEU A 121 8.95 12.02 -21.69
C LEU A 121 9.80 10.87 -21.15
N GLU A 122 11.04 10.73 -21.59
CA GLU A 122 11.90 9.59 -21.24
C GLU A 122 13.29 10.05 -20.75
N ASN A 123 13.76 9.48 -19.63
CA ASN A 123 15.08 9.74 -19.04
C ASN A 123 15.31 11.24 -18.77
N ILE A 124 14.29 11.90 -18.20
CA ILE A 124 14.32 13.32 -17.89
C ILE A 124 14.65 13.52 -16.41
N SER A 125 15.62 14.37 -16.10
CA SER A 125 15.76 14.93 -14.74
C SER A 125 14.83 16.13 -14.67
N LEU A 126 13.75 16.08 -13.88
CA LEU A 126 12.72 17.12 -13.81
C LEU A 126 12.34 17.41 -12.36
N THR A 127 12.37 18.65 -11.89
CA THR A 127 12.02 18.94 -10.48
C THR A 127 10.50 18.98 -10.33
N VAL A 128 9.82 19.66 -11.25
CA VAL A 128 8.36 19.80 -11.28
C VAL A 128 7.87 19.74 -12.73
N LEU A 129 6.76 19.05 -13.01
CA LEU A 129 6.15 19.12 -14.35
C LEU A 129 5.50 20.50 -14.55
N TYR A 130 4.78 20.98 -13.54
CA TYR A 130 4.14 22.30 -13.54
C TYR A 130 4.38 23.04 -12.22
N GLU A 131 5.00 24.22 -12.29
CA GLU A 131 5.22 25.10 -11.14
C GLU A 131 4.24 26.28 -11.16
N GLY A 132 3.55 26.53 -10.03
CA GLY A 132 2.51 27.54 -9.91
C GLY A 132 2.94 29.00 -9.89
N SER A 133 1.95 29.91 -10.00
CA SER A 133 2.13 31.37 -9.99
C SER A 133 1.94 32.00 -8.59
N ASN A 134 2.25 33.29 -8.48
CA ASN A 134 1.97 34.09 -7.27
C ASN A 134 0.51 34.58 -7.16
N GLY A 135 -0.33 34.38 -8.18
CA GLY A 135 -1.73 34.85 -8.28
C GLY A 135 -2.82 33.78 -8.07
N ASP A 136 -4.02 34.01 -8.62
CA ASP A 136 -5.26 33.22 -8.41
C ASP A 136 -5.24 31.77 -8.95
N GLY A 137 -4.09 31.27 -9.40
CA GLY A 137 -3.93 29.88 -9.84
C GLY A 137 -4.34 29.66 -11.29
N PHE A 138 -4.52 28.40 -11.68
CA PHE A 138 -4.68 27.95 -13.07
C PHE A 138 -6.15 27.54 -13.35
N ASP A 139 -6.69 27.87 -14.51
CA ASP A 139 -8.11 27.58 -14.82
C ASP A 139 -8.38 26.13 -15.30
N LYS A 140 -7.54 25.54 -16.17
CA LYS A 140 -7.81 24.18 -16.72
C LYS A 140 -6.58 23.40 -17.23
N GLU A 141 -6.44 22.14 -16.80
CA GLU A 141 -5.38 21.22 -17.25
C GLU A 141 -5.93 19.96 -17.96
N THR A 142 -5.22 19.46 -18.98
CA THR A 142 -5.50 18.16 -19.61
C THR A 142 -4.22 17.40 -19.98
N LEU A 143 -3.94 16.29 -19.29
CA LEU A 143 -2.99 15.26 -19.73
C LEU A 143 -3.74 14.08 -20.33
N LEU A 144 -3.52 13.79 -21.61
CA LEU A 144 -4.20 12.72 -22.33
C LEU A 144 -3.19 11.84 -23.08
N ASN A 145 -3.21 10.53 -22.85
CA ASN A 145 -2.33 9.56 -23.49
C ASN A 145 -0.82 9.91 -23.36
N THR A 146 -0.39 10.44 -22.23
CA THR A 146 1.01 10.84 -22.00
C THR A 146 1.79 9.72 -21.33
N THR A 147 3.05 9.49 -21.69
CA THR A 147 3.95 8.52 -21.05
C THR A 147 5.11 9.26 -20.39
N LEU A 148 5.29 9.07 -19.08
CA LEU A 148 6.43 9.56 -18.31
C LEU A 148 7.27 8.35 -17.89
N GLU A 149 8.53 8.26 -18.32
CA GLU A 149 9.38 7.10 -18.11
C GLU A 149 10.78 7.48 -17.59
N ASN A 150 11.23 6.81 -16.52
CA ASN A 150 12.54 7.02 -15.89
C ASN A 150 12.80 8.49 -15.48
N ILE A 151 11.79 9.14 -14.92
CA ILE A 151 11.86 10.54 -14.48
C ILE A 151 11.93 10.57 -12.95
N SER A 152 12.87 11.34 -12.40
CA SER A 152 12.86 11.68 -10.98
C SER A 152 12.09 12.99 -10.83
N LEU A 153 11.02 13.04 -10.03
CA LEU A 153 10.16 14.21 -9.81
C LEU A 153 10.00 14.49 -8.32
N THR A 154 10.04 15.76 -7.92
CA THR A 154 9.66 16.16 -6.56
C THR A 154 8.14 16.30 -6.44
N ALA A 155 7.50 16.89 -7.45
CA ALA A 155 6.05 16.90 -7.59
C ALA A 155 5.65 16.86 -9.06
N LEU A 156 4.51 16.24 -9.38
CA LEU A 156 3.89 16.45 -10.70
C LEU A 156 3.43 17.90 -10.80
N TYR A 157 2.90 18.43 -9.70
CA TYR A 157 2.42 19.80 -9.59
C TYR A 157 2.82 20.46 -8.26
N GLU A 158 3.38 21.67 -8.33
CA GLU A 158 3.55 22.57 -7.19
C GLU A 158 2.53 23.72 -7.27
N GLY A 159 1.66 23.83 -6.26
CA GLY A 159 0.56 24.80 -6.17
C GLY A 159 0.96 26.27 -6.12
N SER A 160 -0.03 27.15 -6.24
CA SER A 160 0.10 28.61 -6.17
C SER A 160 -0.17 29.19 -4.78
N ASN A 161 0.04 30.49 -4.61
CA ASN A 161 -0.33 31.20 -3.37
C ASN A 161 -1.84 31.54 -3.25
N GLY A 162 -2.64 31.34 -4.33
CA GLY A 162 -4.09 31.63 -4.41
C GLY A 162 -5.03 30.41 -4.31
N ASP A 163 -6.25 30.52 -4.87
CA ASP A 163 -7.38 29.58 -4.71
C ASP A 163 -7.24 28.24 -5.47
N GLY A 164 -6.09 27.97 -6.09
CA GLY A 164 -5.83 26.70 -6.76
C GLY A 164 -6.52 26.57 -8.12
N PHE A 165 -7.10 25.41 -8.43
CA PHE A 165 -7.58 25.04 -9.78
C PHE A 165 -9.11 24.98 -9.89
N ASP A 166 -9.63 25.32 -11.09
CA ASP A 166 -11.04 25.13 -11.45
C ASP A 166 -11.36 23.74 -12.05
N LYS A 167 -10.48 23.13 -12.87
CA LYS A 167 -10.71 21.79 -13.47
C LYS A 167 -9.47 21.03 -13.96
N GLU A 168 -9.34 19.76 -13.58
CA GLU A 168 -8.28 18.84 -14.04
C GLU A 168 -8.83 17.67 -14.90
N THR A 169 -8.05 17.16 -15.85
CA THR A 169 -8.34 15.90 -16.58
C THR A 169 -7.06 15.12 -16.87
N LEU A 170 -6.89 13.98 -16.18
CA LEU A 170 -5.81 13.02 -16.40
C LEU A 170 -6.39 11.71 -16.96
N LEU A 171 -6.09 11.37 -18.22
CA LEU A 171 -6.70 10.21 -18.87
C LEU A 171 -5.69 9.43 -19.71
N ASN A 172 -5.62 8.12 -19.49
CA ASN A 172 -4.69 7.19 -20.16
C ASN A 172 -3.20 7.61 -20.04
N THR A 173 -2.81 8.27 -18.96
CA THR A 173 -1.41 8.61 -18.71
C THR A 173 -0.67 7.42 -18.10
N THR A 174 0.48 7.06 -18.67
CA THR A 174 1.37 5.99 -18.18
C THR A 174 2.50 6.61 -17.37
N LEU A 175 2.67 6.18 -16.13
CA LEU A 175 3.74 6.61 -15.22
C LEU A 175 4.65 5.40 -14.96
N ASN A 176 5.86 5.37 -15.55
CA ASN A 176 6.79 4.25 -15.48
C ASN A 176 8.12 4.63 -14.79
N ASN A 177 8.54 3.84 -13.80
CA ASN A 177 9.81 3.99 -13.07
C ASN A 177 10.08 5.44 -12.58
N LEU A 178 9.06 6.02 -11.95
CA LEU A 178 9.13 7.36 -11.37
C LEU A 178 9.47 7.30 -9.88
N SER A 179 10.39 8.16 -9.45
CA SER A 179 10.50 8.52 -8.03
C SER A 179 9.72 9.81 -7.82
N LEU A 180 8.64 9.76 -7.05
CA LEU A 180 7.71 10.87 -6.84
C LEU A 180 7.46 11.08 -5.34
N VAL A 181 7.60 12.32 -4.85
CA VAL A 181 7.38 12.63 -3.42
C VAL A 181 5.92 12.99 -3.15
N VAL A 182 5.29 13.76 -4.04
CA VAL A 182 3.87 14.16 -3.94
C VAL A 182 3.25 14.21 -5.34
N LEU A 183 2.02 13.70 -5.53
CA LEU A 183 1.30 13.89 -6.82
C LEU A 183 0.95 15.39 -7.01
N TYR A 184 0.37 16.02 -5.99
CA TYR A 184 0.01 17.44 -5.97
C TYR A 184 0.40 18.08 -4.64
N ASN A 185 1.29 19.07 -4.67
CA ASN A 185 1.57 19.90 -3.52
C ASN A 185 0.60 21.08 -3.58
N GLY A 186 -0.49 21.07 -2.81
CA GLY A 186 -1.51 22.13 -2.85
C GLY A 186 -0.95 23.53 -2.55
N GLY A 187 -1.71 24.57 -2.93
CA GLY A 187 -1.41 25.97 -2.63
C GLY A 187 -1.81 26.42 -1.22
N ASN A 188 -1.58 27.71 -0.88
CA ASN A 188 -1.93 28.30 0.42
C ASN A 188 -3.45 28.61 0.60
N GLY A 189 -4.28 28.44 -0.44
CA GLY A 189 -5.76 28.63 -0.46
C GLY A 189 -6.61 27.40 -0.09
N ASP A 190 -7.92 27.40 -0.40
CA ASP A 190 -8.91 26.39 0.03
C ASP A 190 -8.98 25.09 -0.81
N GLY A 191 -8.05 24.89 -1.74
CA GLY A 191 -7.82 23.60 -2.38
C GLY A 191 -8.91 23.16 -3.37
N PHE A 192 -8.92 21.86 -3.69
CA PHE A 192 -9.59 21.28 -4.87
C PHE A 192 -11.13 21.38 -4.89
N ASN A 193 -11.74 21.77 -6.01
CA ASN A 193 -13.21 21.72 -6.22
C ASN A 193 -13.69 20.41 -6.90
N VAL A 194 -12.97 19.88 -7.91
CA VAL A 194 -13.30 18.60 -8.59
C VAL A 194 -12.04 17.92 -9.15
N ALA A 195 -11.73 16.69 -8.70
CA ALA A 195 -10.75 15.80 -9.33
C ALA A 195 -11.45 14.61 -10.01
N GLN A 196 -11.14 14.35 -11.28
CA GLN A 196 -11.54 13.12 -11.98
C GLN A 196 -10.29 12.40 -12.46
N GLU A 197 -9.79 11.52 -11.61
CA GLU A 197 -8.53 10.80 -11.78
C GLU A 197 -8.81 9.38 -12.29
N LEU A 198 -8.29 9.05 -13.48
CA LEU A 198 -8.18 7.66 -13.97
C LEU A 198 -6.70 7.40 -14.25
N VAL A 199 -5.92 7.31 -13.18
CA VAL A 199 -4.50 6.93 -13.25
C VAL A 199 -4.42 5.43 -13.48
N TYR A 200 -3.74 5.06 -14.57
CA TYR A 200 -3.31 3.69 -14.78
C TYR A 200 -2.00 3.50 -14.00
N LEU A 201 -2.10 3.05 -12.76
CA LEU A 201 -0.93 2.54 -12.04
C LEU A 201 -0.41 1.35 -12.85
N ASP A 202 0.89 1.34 -13.14
CA ASP A 202 1.51 0.24 -13.86
C ASP A 202 1.16 -1.08 -13.13
N PRO A 203 0.60 -2.10 -13.82
CA PRO A 203 0.39 -3.42 -13.22
C PRO A 203 1.70 -4.03 -12.66
N ASN A 204 2.87 -3.50 -13.04
CA ASN A 204 4.18 -3.88 -12.51
C ASN A 204 4.67 -2.97 -11.37
N GLN A 205 3.79 -2.20 -10.71
CA GLN A 205 4.14 -1.45 -9.50
C GLN A 205 3.64 -2.16 -8.24
N ILE A 206 4.54 -2.33 -7.27
CA ILE A 206 4.19 -2.78 -5.92
C ILE A 206 3.42 -1.65 -5.21
N VAL A 207 2.25 -1.98 -4.68
CA VAL A 207 1.34 -1.06 -3.97
C VAL A 207 0.88 -1.68 -2.64
N ASP A 208 0.29 -0.85 -1.77
CA ASP A 208 -0.38 -1.29 -0.55
C ASP A 208 -1.74 -1.93 -0.89
N LEU A 209 -1.77 -3.25 -0.97
CA LEU A 209 -2.98 -4.04 -1.16
C LEU A 209 -3.77 -4.08 0.14
N ARG A 210 -4.94 -3.45 0.17
CA ARG A 210 -5.75 -3.30 1.40
C ARG A 210 -6.72 -4.46 1.56
N LEU A 211 -6.75 -5.07 2.74
CA LEU A 211 -7.68 -6.15 3.07
C LEU A 211 -8.50 -5.82 4.31
N ASN A 212 -9.77 -6.19 4.26
CA ASN A 212 -10.65 -6.22 5.41
C ASN A 212 -11.02 -7.69 5.65
N ILE A 213 -10.37 -8.31 6.63
CA ILE A 213 -10.54 -9.74 6.93
C ILE A 213 -11.39 -9.87 8.18
N LYS A 214 -12.36 -10.78 8.14
CA LYS A 214 -13.11 -11.23 9.30
C LYS A 214 -12.82 -12.70 9.60
N LEU A 215 -12.46 -13.02 10.84
CA LEU A 215 -12.03 -14.34 11.27
C LEU A 215 -12.48 -14.61 12.72
N PHE A 216 -12.82 -15.86 13.02
CA PHE A 216 -13.01 -16.30 14.41
C PHE A 216 -12.02 -17.38 14.80
N LEU A 217 -11.61 -17.35 16.06
CA LEU A 217 -10.83 -18.39 16.73
C LEU A 217 -11.78 -19.19 17.63
N GLN A 218 -11.75 -20.52 17.54
CA GLN A 218 -12.63 -21.36 18.34
C GLN A 218 -12.34 -21.21 19.84
N GLY A 219 -11.07 -21.12 20.25
CA GLY A 219 -10.65 -21.04 21.65
C GLY A 219 -11.43 -20.00 22.45
N PRO A 220 -11.31 -18.70 22.11
CA PRO A 220 -12.04 -17.64 22.82
C PRO A 220 -13.55 -17.65 22.56
N LEU A 221 -14.08 -18.53 21.69
CA LEU A 221 -15.51 -18.79 21.52
C LEU A 221 -16.00 -20.02 22.29
N ILE A 222 -15.18 -20.56 23.19
CA ILE A 222 -15.60 -21.58 24.15
C ILE A 222 -16.33 -20.88 25.31
N ASN A 223 -17.64 -21.15 25.43
CA ASN A 223 -18.53 -20.59 26.46
C ASN A 223 -18.50 -19.05 26.60
N PRO A 224 -18.60 -18.27 25.51
CA PRO A 224 -18.50 -16.83 25.59
C PRO A 224 -19.74 -16.24 26.30
N PRO A 225 -19.60 -15.15 27.08
CA PRO A 225 -20.73 -14.44 27.66
C PRO A 225 -21.72 -13.93 26.59
N ASN A 226 -21.20 -13.59 25.41
CA ASN A 226 -21.97 -13.17 24.24
C ASN A 226 -21.66 -14.13 23.07
N ALA A 227 -22.67 -14.86 22.59
CA ALA A 227 -22.50 -15.93 21.60
C ALA A 227 -21.92 -15.51 20.23
N SER A 228 -21.77 -14.21 19.96
CA SER A 228 -21.25 -13.65 18.72
C SER A 228 -19.92 -12.93 18.87
N LEU A 229 -19.34 -12.92 20.08
CA LEU A 229 -18.07 -12.25 20.38
C LEU A 229 -17.10 -13.24 21.01
N MET A 230 -15.85 -13.19 20.57
CA MET A 230 -14.73 -13.86 21.22
C MET A 230 -14.52 -13.30 22.64
N ASN A 231 -14.05 -14.14 23.55
CA ASN A 231 -13.50 -13.72 24.83
C ASN A 231 -12.17 -13.02 24.62
N ASP A 232 -11.89 -12.03 25.47
CA ASP A 232 -10.68 -11.21 25.46
C ASP A 232 -9.91 -11.33 26.78
N ASP A 233 -9.96 -12.49 27.42
CA ASP A 233 -9.36 -12.73 28.74
C ASP A 233 -7.85 -12.43 28.76
N LEU A 234 -7.12 -12.74 27.67
CA LEU A 234 -5.70 -12.38 27.54
C LEU A 234 -5.46 -10.87 27.63
N ARG A 235 -6.35 -10.06 27.04
CA ARG A 235 -6.29 -8.59 27.10
C ARG A 235 -6.62 -8.11 28.50
N VAL A 236 -7.71 -8.63 29.08
CA VAL A 236 -8.16 -8.27 30.44
C VAL A 236 -7.09 -8.59 31.49
N ASN A 237 -6.38 -9.70 31.32
CA ASN A 237 -5.27 -10.11 32.18
C ASN A 237 -3.93 -9.41 31.86
N GLY A 238 -3.87 -8.60 30.80
CA GLY A 238 -2.66 -7.89 30.39
C GLY A 238 -1.55 -8.80 29.85
N PHE A 239 -1.92 -9.93 29.24
CA PHE A 239 -0.99 -10.93 28.73
C PHE A 239 -0.62 -10.73 27.25
N ILE A 240 -1.44 -10.06 26.44
CA ILE A 240 -1.11 -9.82 25.03
C ILE A 240 0.20 -9.04 24.92
N PRO A 241 1.24 -9.56 24.22
CA PRO A 241 2.51 -8.89 24.09
C PRO A 241 2.39 -7.66 23.17
N LEU A 242 3.14 -6.60 23.47
CA LEU A 242 3.21 -5.42 22.59
C LEU A 242 4.06 -5.66 21.34
N MET A 243 4.94 -6.65 21.38
CA MET A 243 5.72 -7.10 20.23
C MET A 243 5.05 -8.34 19.66
N SER A 244 4.79 -8.33 18.35
CA SER A 244 4.26 -9.47 17.61
C SER A 244 5.07 -10.74 17.93
N PRO A 245 4.40 -11.89 18.19
CA PRO A 245 5.06 -13.17 18.36
C PRO A 245 5.55 -13.77 17.02
N TYR A 246 5.28 -13.10 15.89
CA TYR A 246 5.62 -13.56 14.55
C TYR A 246 6.96 -12.99 14.05
N PRO A 247 7.52 -13.50 12.93
CA PRO A 247 8.85 -13.14 12.45
C PRO A 247 9.08 -11.64 12.20
N ASP A 248 8.02 -10.88 11.89
CA ASP A 248 8.09 -9.44 11.63
C ASP A 248 8.37 -8.59 12.88
N MET A 249 8.16 -9.14 14.08
CA MET A 249 8.38 -8.48 15.37
C MET A 249 7.78 -7.07 15.46
N ARG A 250 6.64 -6.81 14.78
CA ARG A 250 6.00 -5.48 14.80
C ARG A 250 5.66 -5.07 16.23
N LEU A 251 5.95 -3.81 16.56
CA LEU A 251 5.77 -3.25 17.89
C LEU A 251 4.56 -2.31 17.95
N ILE A 252 3.63 -2.60 18.85
CA ILE A 252 2.60 -1.66 19.28
C ILE A 252 3.28 -0.56 20.11
N ASN A 253 3.48 0.60 19.50
CA ASN A 253 4.15 1.74 20.14
C ASN A 253 3.32 2.38 21.27
N ASN A 254 1.99 2.20 21.23
CA ASN A 254 1.08 2.73 22.23
C ASN A 254 0.20 1.61 22.77
N SER A 255 0.45 1.17 24.01
CA SER A 255 -0.31 0.08 24.62
C SER A 255 -1.80 0.39 24.83
N SER A 256 -2.25 1.64 24.65
CA SER A 256 -3.68 1.98 24.67
C SER A 256 -4.48 1.28 23.58
N VAL A 257 -3.81 0.79 22.52
CA VAL A 257 -4.43 -0.04 21.49
C VAL A 257 -5.10 -1.29 22.06
N LEU A 258 -4.58 -1.81 23.18
CA LEU A 258 -5.14 -2.98 23.88
C LEU A 258 -6.20 -2.61 24.94
N ASN A 259 -6.56 -1.33 25.08
CA ASN A 259 -7.61 -0.91 26.02
C ASN A 259 -9.02 -1.13 25.44
N ASN A 260 -10.06 -0.76 26.21
CA ASN A 260 -11.45 -0.98 25.83
C ASN A 260 -11.82 -0.27 24.51
N GLY A 261 -12.24 -1.06 23.52
CA GLY A 261 -12.66 -0.63 22.19
C GLY A 261 -11.53 -0.21 21.25
N GLY A 262 -10.39 -0.89 21.32
CA GLY A 262 -9.25 -0.66 20.44
C GLY A 262 -8.50 0.66 20.73
N ALA A 263 -7.70 1.11 19.75
CA ALA A 263 -6.76 2.26 19.74
C ALA A 263 -6.91 3.35 20.80
N LEU A 264 -8.15 3.81 21.03
CA LEU A 264 -8.49 5.01 21.77
C LEU A 264 -8.96 4.74 23.21
N GLY A 265 -9.22 3.49 23.59
CA GLY A 265 -9.82 3.19 24.91
C GLY A 265 -11.26 3.73 25.07
N THR A 266 -11.89 4.12 23.94
CA THR A 266 -13.22 4.73 23.87
C THR A 266 -14.10 4.13 22.77
N GLY A 267 -13.65 3.07 22.08
CA GLY A 267 -14.44 2.38 21.09
C GLY A 267 -15.48 1.44 21.72
N LEU A 268 -16.10 0.60 20.90
CA LEU A 268 -17.09 -0.35 21.38
C LEU A 268 -16.40 -1.61 21.93
N SER A 269 -16.97 -2.26 22.93
CA SER A 269 -16.35 -3.46 23.55
C SER A 269 -16.25 -4.67 22.61
N ASN A 270 -16.88 -4.65 21.43
CA ASN A 270 -16.67 -5.66 20.38
C ASN A 270 -15.34 -5.45 19.64
N ASP A 271 -14.75 -4.26 19.71
CA ASP A 271 -13.48 -3.91 19.05
C ASP A 271 -12.27 -4.18 19.98
N ASP A 272 -12.50 -4.75 21.17
CA ASP A 272 -11.43 -5.16 22.07
C ASP A 272 -10.52 -6.19 21.37
N ILE A 273 -9.20 -6.05 21.56
CA ILE A 273 -8.22 -6.96 20.95
C ILE A 273 -8.23 -8.32 21.68
N VAL A 274 -8.32 -9.40 20.91
CA VAL A 274 -8.26 -10.79 21.38
C VAL A 274 -6.82 -11.31 21.35
N ASP A 275 -6.15 -11.18 20.20
CA ASP A 275 -4.79 -11.69 20.00
C ASP A 275 -4.14 -11.17 18.70
N TRP A 276 -2.88 -11.54 18.49
CA TRP A 276 -2.16 -11.42 17.22
C TRP A 276 -2.55 -12.54 16.24
N VAL A 277 -2.56 -12.21 14.95
CA VAL A 277 -2.67 -13.14 13.83
C VAL A 277 -1.60 -12.83 12.78
N TRP A 278 -1.29 -13.82 11.94
CA TRP A 278 -0.33 -13.70 10.83
C TRP A 278 -1.05 -13.86 9.50
N ILE A 279 -0.88 -12.88 8.62
CA ILE A 279 -1.55 -12.81 7.32
C ILE A 279 -0.51 -13.01 6.23
N GLU A 280 -0.84 -13.82 5.23
CA GLU A 280 0.00 -14.00 4.04
C GLU A 280 -0.86 -13.78 2.79
N ILE A 281 -0.27 -13.12 1.78
CA ILE A 281 -0.75 -13.20 0.41
C ILE A 281 0.18 -14.12 -0.37
N ARG A 282 -0.40 -15.09 -1.08
CA ARG A 282 0.35 -16.06 -1.89
C ARG A 282 -0.02 -15.96 -3.36
N SER A 283 0.93 -16.26 -4.24
CA SER A 283 0.74 -16.17 -5.69
C SER A 283 -0.43 -17.03 -6.16
N ASP A 284 -1.23 -16.50 -7.10
CA ASP A 284 -2.26 -17.24 -7.83
C ASP A 284 -1.71 -18.41 -8.67
N MET A 285 -0.47 -18.29 -9.14
CA MET A 285 0.21 -19.30 -9.96
C MET A 285 0.87 -20.41 -9.11
N ASP A 286 1.22 -20.11 -7.86
CA ASP A 286 1.79 -21.06 -6.90
C ASP A 286 1.31 -20.73 -5.48
N ASN A 287 0.37 -21.53 -4.97
CA ASN A 287 -0.24 -21.36 -3.66
C ASN A 287 0.68 -21.70 -2.47
N THR A 288 1.93 -22.07 -2.72
CA THR A 288 2.99 -22.20 -1.71
C THR A 288 3.95 -21.00 -1.69
N PHE A 289 3.92 -20.15 -2.71
CA PHE A 289 4.79 -18.98 -2.81
C PHE A 289 4.18 -17.77 -2.09
N ILE A 290 4.74 -17.42 -0.94
CA ILE A 290 4.38 -16.22 -0.18
C ILE A 290 4.97 -14.99 -0.88
N VAL A 291 4.11 -14.04 -1.22
CA VAL A 291 4.47 -12.78 -1.88
C VAL A 291 4.79 -11.71 -0.85
N ASP A 292 3.93 -11.58 0.16
CA ASP A 292 4.15 -10.74 1.34
C ASP A 292 3.40 -11.34 2.54
N ASP A 293 3.85 -11.01 3.73
CA ASP A 293 3.28 -11.45 5.00
C ASP A 293 3.43 -10.38 6.10
N LYS A 294 2.49 -10.39 7.06
CA LYS A 294 2.46 -9.38 8.13
C LYS A 294 1.66 -9.85 9.33
N SER A 295 2.09 -9.44 10.53
CA SER A 295 1.28 -9.58 11.74
C SER A 295 0.22 -8.49 11.84
N ALA A 296 -0.93 -8.86 12.40
CA ALA A 296 -2.09 -7.99 12.62
C ALA A 296 -2.79 -8.34 13.94
N LEU A 297 -3.76 -7.54 14.34
CA LEU A 297 -4.53 -7.71 15.57
C LEU A 297 -5.95 -8.20 15.24
N LEU A 298 -6.45 -9.14 16.03
CA LEU A 298 -7.81 -9.67 15.91
C LEU A 298 -8.71 -9.05 16.98
N GLN A 299 -9.85 -8.51 16.59
CA GLN A 299 -10.87 -7.96 17.47
C GLN A 299 -11.93 -8.99 17.86
N ARG A 300 -12.69 -8.75 18.94
CA ARG A 300 -13.66 -9.73 19.47
C ARG A 300 -14.79 -10.09 18.52
N ASP A 301 -15.22 -9.17 17.67
CA ASP A 301 -16.21 -9.45 16.63
C ASP A 301 -15.62 -10.05 15.36
N GLY A 302 -14.32 -10.32 15.35
CA GLY A 302 -13.61 -11.05 14.32
C GLY A 302 -12.90 -10.17 13.30
N ASP A 303 -13.02 -8.85 13.39
CA ASP A 303 -12.33 -7.95 12.47
C ASP A 303 -10.80 -8.01 12.70
N VAL A 304 -10.05 -8.15 11.61
CA VAL A 304 -8.59 -8.12 11.63
C VAL A 304 -8.12 -6.73 11.21
N VAL A 305 -7.40 -6.08 12.11
CA VAL A 305 -6.97 -4.68 12.00
C VAL A 305 -5.46 -4.56 12.13
N ASP A 306 -4.92 -3.45 11.65
CA ASP A 306 -3.50 -3.14 11.78
C ASP A 306 -3.10 -2.87 13.25
N ILE A 307 -1.81 -2.67 13.52
CA ILE A 307 -1.26 -2.46 14.87
C ILE A 307 -1.73 -1.17 15.56
N ASP A 308 -2.42 -0.30 14.82
CA ASP A 308 -3.12 0.84 15.40
C ASP A 308 -4.45 0.43 16.04
N GLY A 309 -4.95 -0.79 15.78
CA GLY A 309 -6.20 -1.32 16.30
C GLY A 309 -7.46 -0.83 15.58
N LEU A 310 -7.33 -0.17 14.43
CA LEU A 310 -8.47 0.42 13.70
C LEU A 310 -8.36 0.28 12.18
N SER A 311 -7.17 0.52 11.62
CA SER A 311 -7.00 0.55 10.17
C SER A 311 -7.14 -0.85 9.57
N ASN A 312 -7.64 -0.91 8.34
CA ASN A 312 -7.53 -2.14 7.54
C ASN A 312 -6.05 -2.51 7.40
N ILE A 313 -5.77 -3.81 7.38
CA ILE A 313 -4.42 -4.29 7.09
C ILE A 313 -4.07 -4.02 5.62
N TYR A 314 -2.78 -3.94 5.35
CA TYR A 314 -2.26 -3.92 3.99
C TYR A 314 -1.01 -4.81 3.87
N LEU A 315 -0.86 -5.40 2.68
CA LEU A 315 0.33 -6.15 2.26
C LEU A 315 0.84 -5.55 0.94
N GLU A 316 2.13 -5.68 0.69
CA GLU A 316 2.81 -5.11 -0.47
C GLU A 316 2.78 -6.11 -1.64
N GLY A 317 2.25 -5.71 -2.78
CA GLY A 317 2.21 -6.56 -3.97
C GLY A 317 1.69 -5.84 -5.21
N TYR A 318 1.61 -6.57 -6.33
CA TYR A 318 0.98 -6.06 -7.55
C TYR A 318 -0.55 -6.09 -7.39
N THR A 319 -1.26 -5.28 -8.19
CA THR A 319 -2.73 -5.35 -8.22
C THR A 319 -3.17 -6.58 -8.99
N ASP A 320 -3.23 -7.72 -8.30
CA ASP A 320 -3.42 -9.04 -8.86
C ASP A 320 -4.29 -9.94 -7.95
N PRO A 321 -4.73 -11.11 -8.45
CA PRO A 321 -5.34 -12.13 -7.60
C PRO A 321 -4.32 -12.83 -6.70
N TYR A 322 -4.68 -13.04 -5.43
CA TYR A 322 -3.85 -13.75 -4.44
C TYR A 322 -4.66 -14.75 -3.62
N TYR A 323 -4.03 -15.84 -3.22
CA TYR A 323 -4.56 -16.64 -2.11
C TYR A 323 -4.31 -15.90 -0.79
N ILE A 324 -5.32 -15.86 0.07
CA ILE A 324 -5.22 -15.20 1.39
C ILE A 324 -5.11 -16.28 2.45
N VAL A 325 -4.06 -16.24 3.26
CA VAL A 325 -3.86 -17.14 4.40
C VAL A 325 -3.94 -16.36 5.68
N VAL A 326 -4.61 -16.93 6.68
CA VAL A 326 -4.53 -16.46 8.06
C VAL A 326 -4.06 -17.58 8.96
N ARG A 327 -2.97 -17.33 9.68
CA ARG A 327 -2.39 -18.24 10.67
C ARG A 327 -2.56 -17.66 12.08
N HIS A 328 -2.68 -18.55 13.05
CA HIS A 328 -2.69 -18.21 14.47
C HIS A 328 -1.76 -19.17 15.22
N ARG A 329 -1.25 -18.75 16.39
CA ARG A 329 -0.20 -19.49 17.13
C ARG A 329 -0.62 -20.88 17.61
N ASN A 330 -1.89 -21.11 17.93
CA ASN A 330 -2.38 -22.38 18.47
C ASN A 330 -3.67 -22.89 17.83
N HIS A 331 -4.02 -22.34 16.67
CA HIS A 331 -5.12 -22.81 15.84
C HIS A 331 -4.59 -23.29 14.47
N LEU A 332 -5.30 -24.22 13.83
CA LEU A 332 -5.00 -24.58 12.44
C LEU A 332 -5.39 -23.42 11.51
N SER A 333 -4.48 -23.06 10.61
CA SER A 333 -4.62 -21.93 9.69
C SER A 333 -5.67 -22.19 8.61
N VAL A 334 -6.11 -21.11 7.93
CA VAL A 334 -7.05 -21.17 6.81
C VAL A 334 -6.49 -20.46 5.58
N MET A 335 -6.81 -20.96 4.40
CA MET A 335 -6.55 -20.31 3.12
C MET A 335 -7.82 -20.25 2.27
N THR A 336 -7.97 -19.21 1.44
CA THR A 336 -9.04 -19.16 0.43
C THR A 336 -8.91 -20.31 -0.58
N GLN A 337 -10.03 -20.85 -1.07
CA GLN A 337 -10.00 -21.93 -2.07
C GLN A 337 -9.53 -21.43 -3.45
N ASN A 338 -9.85 -20.18 -3.77
CA ASN A 338 -9.48 -19.53 -5.02
C ASN A 338 -8.76 -18.21 -4.72
N PRO A 339 -7.91 -17.73 -5.63
CA PRO A 339 -7.33 -16.40 -5.55
C PRO A 339 -8.41 -15.31 -5.55
N ILE A 340 -8.18 -14.23 -4.80
CA ILE A 340 -9.03 -13.05 -4.69
C ILE A 340 -8.26 -11.85 -5.22
N ALA A 341 -8.88 -11.08 -6.12
CA ALA A 341 -8.30 -9.85 -6.65
C ALA A 341 -8.11 -8.81 -5.54
N LEU A 342 -6.87 -8.37 -5.34
CA LEU A 342 -6.51 -7.32 -4.40
C LEU A 342 -6.10 -6.04 -5.12
N SER A 343 -6.27 -4.90 -4.45
CA SER A 343 -5.88 -3.58 -4.96
C SER A 343 -5.67 -2.61 -3.79
N VAL A 344 -5.38 -1.35 -4.10
CA VAL A 344 -5.35 -0.25 -3.11
C VAL A 344 -6.72 0.02 -2.47
N SER A 345 -7.80 -0.49 -3.05
CA SER A 345 -9.14 -0.46 -2.43
C SER A 345 -9.32 -1.67 -1.52
N PRO A 346 -9.86 -1.49 -0.28
CA PRO A 346 -10.08 -2.60 0.64
C PRO A 346 -10.97 -3.70 0.05
N THR A 347 -10.44 -4.92 -0.02
CA THR A 347 -11.21 -6.11 -0.38
C THR A 347 -11.70 -6.81 0.89
N PHE A 348 -12.99 -7.15 0.95
CA PHE A 348 -13.59 -7.83 2.09
C PHE A 348 -13.49 -9.36 1.96
N ILE A 349 -12.98 -10.04 2.98
CA ILE A 349 -12.89 -11.49 3.07
C ILE A 349 -13.42 -11.93 4.43
N ASP A 350 -14.48 -12.74 4.44
CA ASP A 350 -15.12 -13.19 5.68
C ASP A 350 -14.99 -14.70 5.85
N PHE A 351 -14.02 -15.14 6.64
CA PHE A 351 -13.82 -16.54 7.00
C PHE A 351 -14.82 -17.05 8.04
N THR A 352 -15.64 -16.18 8.63
CA THR A 352 -16.72 -16.59 9.54
C THR A 352 -17.96 -17.05 8.77
N ASN A 353 -18.09 -16.64 7.51
CA ASN A 353 -19.19 -17.04 6.64
C ASN A 353 -18.96 -18.42 6.03
N SER A 354 -19.88 -19.35 6.27
CA SER A 354 -19.82 -20.72 5.69
C SER A 354 -19.89 -20.77 4.17
N ALA A 355 -20.27 -19.69 3.50
CA ALA A 355 -20.24 -19.57 2.04
C ALA A 355 -18.83 -19.24 1.49
N THR A 356 -17.91 -18.79 2.32
CA THR A 356 -16.53 -18.50 1.92
C THR A 356 -15.79 -19.82 1.70
N ALA A 357 -15.48 -20.12 0.43
CA ALA A 357 -14.78 -21.34 0.09
C ALA A 357 -13.32 -21.29 0.56
N THR A 358 -12.93 -22.28 1.37
CA THR A 358 -11.57 -22.45 1.89
C THR A 358 -10.86 -23.62 1.21
N PHE A 359 -9.54 -23.57 1.12
CA PHE A 359 -8.74 -24.68 0.61
C PHE A 359 -8.92 -25.94 1.47
N GLY A 360 -9.01 -27.09 0.82
CA GLY A 360 -9.16 -28.38 1.50
C GLY A 360 -10.56 -28.64 2.03
N ASN A 361 -10.70 -29.66 2.88
CA ASN A 361 -11.98 -30.06 3.47
C ASN A 361 -11.97 -29.79 4.97
N ASN A 362 -13.08 -29.27 5.50
CA ASN A 362 -13.25 -29.00 6.94
C ASN A 362 -12.09 -28.17 7.53
N ALA A 363 -11.53 -27.23 6.75
CA ALA A 363 -10.43 -26.36 7.17
C ALA A 363 -10.75 -25.53 8.44
N GLN A 364 -12.04 -25.39 8.74
CA GLN A 364 -12.58 -24.64 9.86
C GLN A 364 -13.63 -25.48 10.60
N ILE A 365 -13.87 -25.13 11.85
CA ILE A 365 -14.97 -25.68 12.64
C ILE A 365 -16.23 -24.83 12.45
N SER A 366 -17.37 -25.47 12.21
CA SER A 366 -18.67 -24.80 12.24
C SER A 366 -19.20 -24.73 13.67
N LEU A 367 -19.47 -23.51 14.12
CA LEU A 367 -20.00 -23.22 15.45
C LEU A 367 -21.52 -23.34 15.50
N LEU A 368 -22.06 -23.47 16.71
CA LEU A 368 -23.52 -23.51 16.94
C LEU A 368 -24.23 -22.21 16.52
N SER A 369 -23.49 -21.08 16.46
CA SER A 369 -24.00 -19.80 15.97
C SER A 369 -24.23 -19.78 14.45
N GLY A 370 -23.70 -20.77 13.71
CA GLY A 370 -23.70 -20.82 12.25
C GLY A 370 -22.47 -20.16 11.60
N ALA A 371 -21.62 -19.50 12.39
CA ALA A 371 -20.33 -19.00 11.93
C ALA A 371 -19.28 -20.13 11.89
N ASN A 372 -18.24 -19.95 11.08
CA ASN A 372 -17.04 -20.77 11.09
C ASN A 372 -15.93 -20.11 11.91
N ALA A 373 -15.05 -20.93 12.48
CA ALA A 373 -13.85 -20.49 13.19
C ALA A 373 -12.65 -21.41 12.88
N LEU A 374 -11.44 -20.93 13.15
CA LEU A 374 -10.25 -21.79 13.11
C LEU A 374 -10.33 -22.86 14.21
N TRP A 375 -9.83 -24.05 13.93
CA TRP A 375 -9.77 -25.14 14.91
C TRP A 375 -8.72 -24.84 15.98
N ALA A 376 -9.12 -24.83 17.25
CA ALA A 376 -8.18 -24.68 18.37
C ALA A 376 -7.48 -26.01 18.70
N GLY A 377 -6.24 -25.93 19.18
CA GLY A 377 -5.60 -27.07 19.85
C GLY A 377 -4.36 -27.64 19.17
N ASN A 378 -3.81 -26.96 18.16
CA ASN A 378 -2.47 -27.26 17.63
C ASN A 378 -1.44 -26.57 18.52
N VAL A 379 -1.15 -27.17 19.67
CA VAL A 379 -0.35 -26.53 20.73
C VAL A 379 1.13 -26.91 20.65
N ASN A 380 1.47 -27.92 19.85
CA ASN A 380 2.84 -28.37 19.63
C ASN A 380 3.44 -27.86 18.30
N GLY A 381 2.64 -27.19 17.45
CA GLY A 381 3.08 -26.58 16.20
C GLY A 381 3.38 -27.56 15.07
N ASP A 382 2.79 -28.76 15.07
CA ASP A 382 3.05 -29.81 14.05
C ASP A 382 2.04 -29.83 12.89
N SER A 383 1.20 -28.79 12.80
CA SER A 383 0.12 -28.64 11.81
C SER A 383 -0.98 -29.71 11.92
N LEU A 384 -1.06 -30.40 13.07
CA LEU A 384 -2.11 -31.36 13.39
C LEU A 384 -2.80 -30.96 14.70
N ILE A 385 -4.03 -31.44 14.86
CA ILE A 385 -4.66 -31.57 16.17
C ILE A 385 -4.90 -33.06 16.41
N GLN A 386 -4.28 -33.59 17.46
CA GLN A 386 -4.38 -34.99 17.83
C GLN A 386 -4.38 -35.17 19.35
N TYR A 387 -5.38 -35.87 19.87
CA TYR A 387 -5.47 -36.16 21.31
C TYR A 387 -4.58 -37.34 21.74
N SER A 388 -4.53 -38.40 20.92
CA SER A 388 -3.71 -39.58 21.17
C SER A 388 -3.15 -40.12 19.85
N GLY A 389 -1.96 -40.71 19.84
CA GLY A 389 -1.35 -41.20 18.59
C GLY A 389 0.15 -40.95 18.54
N THR A 390 0.64 -40.56 17.36
CA THR A 390 2.07 -40.40 17.08
C THR A 390 2.65 -39.11 17.63
N THR A 391 1.94 -37.99 17.46
CA THR A 391 2.36 -36.66 17.90
C THR A 391 1.22 -35.93 18.60
N PRO A 392 0.64 -36.51 19.67
CA PRO A 392 -0.49 -35.89 20.35
C PRO A 392 -0.09 -34.56 21.00
N ASP A 393 -1.03 -33.64 21.03
CA ASP A 393 -0.91 -32.31 21.62
C ASP A 393 -0.85 -32.33 23.15
N ALA A 394 -1.67 -33.17 23.79
CA ALA A 394 -1.86 -33.15 25.25
C ALA A 394 -0.55 -33.31 26.08
N PRO A 395 0.43 -34.14 25.70
CA PRO A 395 1.71 -34.21 26.41
C PRO A 395 2.54 -32.91 26.38
N SER A 396 2.40 -32.06 25.36
CA SER A 396 3.10 -30.76 25.32
C SER A 396 2.59 -29.83 26.43
N ILE A 397 1.27 -29.81 26.65
CA ILE A 397 0.62 -29.08 27.75
C ILE A 397 1.12 -29.59 29.11
N LEU A 398 1.23 -30.92 29.29
CA LEU A 398 1.80 -31.49 30.51
C LEU A 398 3.24 -31.03 30.72
N SER A 399 4.05 -31.04 29.67
CA SER A 399 5.44 -30.60 29.74
C SER A 399 5.54 -29.14 30.16
N GLU A 400 4.74 -28.25 29.57
CA GLU A 400 4.68 -26.84 29.95
C GLU A 400 4.34 -26.66 31.43
N VAL A 401 3.24 -27.30 31.89
CA VAL A 401 2.76 -27.20 33.28
C VAL A 401 3.79 -27.74 34.28
N LEU A 402 4.48 -28.83 33.97
CA LEU A 402 5.50 -29.40 34.85
C LEU A 402 6.79 -28.59 34.90
N ASN A 403 7.13 -27.88 33.82
CA ASN A 403 8.35 -27.07 33.75
C ASN A 403 8.13 -25.60 34.14
N ASP A 404 6.89 -25.20 34.45
CA ASP A 404 6.59 -23.86 34.95
C ASP A 404 7.44 -23.55 36.21
N PRO A 405 8.18 -22.42 36.26
CA PRO A 405 9.02 -22.06 37.41
C PRO A 405 8.28 -21.99 38.76
N GLY A 406 6.98 -21.74 38.75
CA GLY A 406 6.10 -21.74 39.91
C GLY A 406 5.69 -23.14 40.38
N ASN A 407 5.80 -24.17 39.52
CA ASN A 407 5.43 -25.55 39.84
C ASN A 407 6.57 -26.33 40.52
N VAL A 408 7.07 -25.83 41.65
CA VAL A 408 8.22 -26.41 42.37
C VAL A 408 8.02 -27.88 42.77
N LEU A 409 6.78 -28.35 42.85
CA LEU A 409 6.41 -29.71 43.25
C LEU A 409 6.03 -30.62 42.06
N ASN A 410 6.13 -30.13 40.82
CA ASN A 410 5.82 -30.86 39.59
C ASN A 410 4.42 -31.49 39.62
N PHE A 411 3.41 -30.76 40.10
CA PHE A 411 2.04 -31.25 40.09
C PHE A 411 1.44 -31.13 38.69
N PRO A 412 0.82 -32.19 38.13
CA PRO A 412 0.12 -32.11 36.85
C PRO A 412 -1.16 -31.26 36.93
N THR A 413 -1.64 -30.99 38.15
CA THR A 413 -2.77 -30.10 38.43
C THR A 413 -2.38 -28.64 38.61
N PHE A 414 -1.10 -28.30 38.46
CA PHE A 414 -0.66 -26.91 38.58
C PHE A 414 -1.33 -26.06 37.50
N LEU A 415 -1.65 -24.83 37.88
CA LEU A 415 -2.22 -23.83 37.00
C LEU A 415 -1.11 -22.85 36.62
N ALA A 416 -0.61 -22.94 35.39
CA ALA A 416 0.28 -21.95 34.82
C ALA A 416 -0.55 -20.81 34.23
N THR A 417 -0.01 -19.59 34.15
CA THR A 417 -0.75 -18.43 33.65
C THR A 417 0.12 -17.57 32.74
N GLY A 418 -0.46 -17.04 31.67
CA GLY A 418 0.21 -16.07 30.80
C GLY A 418 -0.18 -16.21 29.34
N TYR A 419 0.55 -15.51 28.48
CA TYR A 419 0.44 -15.63 27.03
C TYR A 419 1.20 -16.86 26.54
N ASN A 420 0.48 -17.98 26.34
CA ASN A 420 1.11 -19.26 26.03
C ASN A 420 0.40 -19.97 24.86
N VAL A 421 1.16 -20.70 24.04
CA VAL A 421 0.60 -21.48 22.93
C VAL A 421 -0.29 -22.64 23.43
N HIS A 422 -0.01 -23.16 24.62
CA HIS A 422 -0.73 -24.29 25.22
C HIS A 422 -2.10 -23.93 25.83
N ASP A 423 -2.46 -22.65 25.86
CA ASP A 423 -3.76 -22.12 26.34
C ASP A 423 -4.81 -22.24 25.21
N VAL A 424 -5.54 -23.35 25.19
CA VAL A 424 -6.40 -23.73 24.04
C VAL A 424 -7.65 -22.87 23.95
N ASP A 425 -8.24 -22.49 25.09
CA ASP A 425 -9.42 -21.62 25.15
C ASP A 425 -9.07 -20.13 25.28
N MET A 426 -7.77 -19.80 25.35
CA MET A 426 -7.23 -18.44 25.37
C MET A 426 -7.71 -17.62 26.56
N ASN A 427 -7.86 -18.26 27.72
CA ASN A 427 -8.34 -17.62 28.94
C ASN A 427 -7.20 -17.10 29.85
N GLY A 428 -5.94 -17.34 29.46
CA GLY A 428 -4.72 -16.99 30.21
C GLY A 428 -4.29 -18.04 31.24
N ASN A 429 -4.97 -19.18 31.33
CA ASN A 429 -4.71 -20.29 32.25
C ASN A 429 -4.35 -21.55 31.47
N ILE A 430 -3.23 -22.18 31.81
CA ILE A 430 -2.77 -23.42 31.20
C ILE A 430 -2.79 -24.51 32.25
N GLN A 431 -3.56 -25.56 32.00
CA GLN A 431 -3.68 -26.68 32.93
C GLN A 431 -3.86 -28.01 32.19
N TYR A 432 -3.03 -29.00 32.54
CA TYR A 432 -3.12 -30.33 31.94
C TYR A 432 -4.31 -31.14 32.49
N THR A 433 -4.49 -31.13 33.82
CA THR A 433 -5.61 -31.76 34.52
C THR A 433 -6.01 -30.91 35.72
N GLY A 434 -7.26 -30.95 36.17
CA GLY A 434 -7.69 -30.13 37.32
C GLY A 434 -9.07 -29.54 37.11
N THR A 435 -9.23 -28.27 37.50
CA THR A 435 -10.50 -27.56 37.50
C THR A 435 -10.90 -27.05 36.11
N THR A 436 -9.93 -26.58 35.33
CA THR A 436 -10.13 -25.96 34.02
C THR A 436 -9.03 -26.41 33.05
N PRO A 437 -8.92 -27.72 32.78
CA PRO A 437 -7.86 -28.21 31.91
C PRO A 437 -8.14 -27.94 30.43
N ASP A 438 -7.08 -27.70 29.65
CA ASP A 438 -7.13 -27.48 28.20
C ASP A 438 -7.33 -28.77 27.39
N THR A 439 -6.83 -29.89 27.92
CA THR A 439 -6.78 -31.19 27.23
C THR A 439 -8.14 -31.72 26.73
N PRO A 440 -9.29 -31.51 27.41
CA PRO A 440 -10.58 -31.94 26.91
C PRO A 440 -11.03 -31.21 25.63
N PHE A 441 -10.58 -29.97 25.39
CA PHE A 441 -10.93 -29.23 24.17
C PHE A 441 -10.34 -29.90 22.93
N ILE A 442 -9.08 -30.34 23.01
CA ILE A 442 -8.42 -31.11 21.95
C ILE A 442 -9.18 -32.42 21.68
N LEU A 443 -9.55 -33.17 22.74
CA LEU A 443 -10.32 -34.40 22.59
C LEU A 443 -11.66 -34.13 21.91
N GLN A 444 -12.38 -33.09 22.34
CA GLN A 444 -13.68 -32.75 21.80
C GLN A 444 -13.59 -32.41 20.32
N ASN A 445 -12.58 -31.66 19.89
CA ASN A 445 -12.34 -31.36 18.48
C ASN A 445 -12.10 -32.63 17.68
N VAL A 446 -11.19 -33.49 18.14
CA VAL A 446 -10.88 -34.78 17.48
C VAL A 446 -12.11 -35.66 17.34
N LEU A 447 -12.93 -35.79 18.39
CA LEU A 447 -14.12 -36.63 18.37
C LEU A 447 -15.26 -36.04 17.54
N ALA A 448 -15.40 -34.72 17.49
CA ALA A 448 -16.47 -34.03 16.77
C ALA A 448 -16.14 -33.76 15.29
N HIS A 449 -14.89 -34.00 14.87
CA HIS A 449 -14.46 -33.73 13.49
C HIS A 449 -15.33 -34.51 12.48
N PRO A 450 -15.88 -33.87 11.43
CA PRO A 450 -16.81 -34.51 10.50
C PRO A 450 -16.27 -35.76 9.79
N GLU A 451 -14.97 -35.84 9.58
CA GLU A 451 -14.31 -37.00 8.96
C GLU A 451 -14.06 -38.15 9.95
N ASN A 452 -14.20 -37.92 11.25
CA ASN A 452 -14.03 -38.94 12.30
C ASN A 452 -15.35 -39.67 12.60
N VAL A 453 -15.93 -40.31 11.60
CA VAL A 453 -17.27 -40.96 11.69
C VAL A 453 -17.37 -42.03 12.79
N PHE A 454 -16.24 -42.58 13.23
CA PHE A 454 -16.17 -43.61 14.28
C PHE A 454 -15.73 -43.08 15.66
N ASN A 455 -15.53 -41.76 15.80
CA ASN A 455 -15.12 -41.11 17.04
C ASN A 455 -13.84 -41.71 17.64
N PHE A 456 -12.85 -42.01 16.80
CA PHE A 456 -11.56 -42.49 17.29
C PHE A 456 -10.78 -41.34 17.92
N SER A 457 -10.31 -41.53 19.16
CA SER A 457 -9.43 -40.56 19.85
C SER A 457 -8.06 -40.39 19.19
N THR A 458 -7.73 -41.26 18.23
CA THR A 458 -6.49 -41.22 17.47
C THR A 458 -6.60 -40.50 16.13
N HIS A 459 -7.81 -40.01 15.77
CA HIS A 459 -8.00 -39.25 14.54
C HIS A 459 -7.16 -37.97 14.58
N GLN A 460 -6.67 -37.57 13.40
CA GLN A 460 -5.86 -36.37 13.22
C GLN A 460 -6.70 -35.38 12.43
N ILE A 461 -6.84 -34.17 12.96
CA ILE A 461 -7.32 -33.03 12.17
C ILE A 461 -6.07 -32.39 11.59
N LYS A 462 -5.98 -32.32 10.26
CA LYS A 462 -4.82 -31.78 9.57
C LYS A 462 -5.10 -30.37 9.09
N GLU A 463 -4.15 -29.46 9.28
CA GLU A 463 -4.22 -28.12 8.71
C GLU A 463 -4.37 -28.18 7.18
N GLN A 464 -5.34 -27.45 6.65
CA GLN A 464 -5.66 -27.45 5.23
C GLN A 464 -4.89 -26.33 4.52
N LEU A 465 -3.59 -26.53 4.33
CA LEU A 465 -2.72 -25.70 3.50
C LEU A 465 -1.94 -26.58 2.50
N PRO A 466 -1.51 -26.02 1.35
CA PRO A 466 -0.85 -26.80 0.29
C PRO A 466 0.47 -27.49 0.70
N GLU A 467 1.19 -26.92 1.67
CA GLU A 467 2.47 -27.43 2.15
C GLU A 467 2.38 -28.65 3.09
N ASN A 468 1.18 -28.99 3.57
CA ASN A 468 0.99 -29.98 4.63
C ASN A 468 0.76 -31.41 4.13
#